data_AF-A0A1Q6TU06-F1
#
_entry.id   AF-A0A1Q6TU06-F1
#
_cell.length_a   1.000
_cell.length_b   1.000
_cell.length_c   1.000
_cell.angle_alpha   90.00
_cell.angle_beta   90.00
_cell.angle_gamma   90.00
#
_symmetry.space_group_name_H-M   'P 1'
#
loop_
_entity.id
_entity.type
_entity.pdbx_description
1 polymer ?
#
loop_
_entity_poly.entity_id
_entity_poly.type
_entity_poly.pdbx_seq_one_letter_code
_entity_poly.pdbx_strand_id
1 'polypeptide(L)'
;MKKNILFFVAGMFTMFVIILLIGTITQHDEDGFPGLTIFEEDGACVSSTKQIEIFQTLAHNIALAHTKKKLASSLEVDDLLILILEDENSHFYDEQKITIPSGKCAKQVGIYQYHTKNGDIKTVPAVEIK
;
A
#
# COMPACT_ATOMS: atom_id res chain seq x y z
N MET A 1 16.33 14.80 56.47
CA MET A 1 15.31 15.21 55.49
C MET A 1 15.87 15.47 54.08
N LYS A 2 17.02 16.14 53.89
CA LYS A 2 17.59 16.45 52.56
C LYS A 2 17.95 15.23 51.68
N LYS A 3 18.48 14.16 52.29
CA LYS A 3 18.90 12.93 51.57
C LYS A 3 17.71 12.18 50.92
N ASN A 4 16.57 12.14 51.58
CA ASN A 4 15.38 11.44 51.06
C ASN A 4 14.73 12.22 49.91
N ILE A 5 14.82 13.55 49.94
CA ILE A 5 14.36 14.44 48.85
C ILE A 5 15.24 14.28 47.62
N LEU A 6 16.55 14.10 47.80
CA LEU A 6 17.49 13.88 46.69
C LEU A 6 17.18 12.60 45.90
N PHE A 7 16.86 11.50 46.59
CA PHE A 7 16.48 10.25 45.94
C PHE A 7 15.16 10.36 45.16
N PHE A 8 14.21 11.15 45.66
CA PHE A 8 12.93 11.38 44.98
C PHE A 8 13.10 12.17 43.67
N VAL A 9 13.90 13.25 43.70
CA VAL A 9 14.16 14.08 42.50
C VAL A 9 14.97 13.31 41.46
N ALA A 10 15.96 12.52 41.89
CA ALA A 10 16.74 11.67 40.99
C ALA A 10 15.86 10.62 40.29
N GLY A 11 14.95 9.96 41.03
CA GLY A 11 14.01 8.99 40.47
C GLY A 11 13.07 9.57 39.42
N MET A 12 12.58 10.80 39.64
CA MET A 12 11.71 11.50 38.68
C MET A 12 12.44 11.81 37.36
N PHE A 13 13.70 12.26 37.46
CA PHE A 13 14.52 12.49 36.27
C PHE A 13 14.81 11.20 35.50
N THR A 14 15.16 10.12 36.20
CA THR A 14 15.41 8.83 35.53
C THR A 14 14.16 8.29 34.83
N MET A 15 12.98 8.43 35.42
CA MET A 15 11.72 8.00 34.80
C MET A 15 11.41 8.82 33.54
N PHE A 16 11.65 10.13 33.58
CA PHE A 16 11.47 11.00 32.41
C PHE A 16 12.41 10.64 31.26
N VAL A 17 13.69 10.35 31.56
CA VAL A 17 14.67 9.90 30.56
C VAL A 17 14.28 8.55 29.95
N ILE A 18 13.77 7.61 30.75
CA ILE A 18 13.31 6.29 30.27
C ILE A 18 12.09 6.45 29.34
N ILE A 19 11.14 7.33 29.65
CA ILE A 19 9.98 7.60 28.79
C ILE A 19 10.39 8.20 27.45
N LEU A 20 11.35 9.14 27.44
CA LEU A 20 11.88 9.71 26.20
C LEU A 20 12.61 8.66 25.34
N LEU A 21 13.36 7.76 25.96
CA LEU A 21 14.02 6.67 25.24
C LEU A 21 13.01 5.70 24.64
N ILE A 22 11.99 5.29 25.39
CA ILE A 22 10.94 4.36 24.88
C ILE A 22 10.14 5.02 23.74
N GLY A 23 9.88 6.32 23.81
CA GLY A 23 9.17 7.06 22.75
C GLY A 23 9.89 7.06 21.39
N THR A 24 11.21 6.83 21.36
CA THR A 24 11.99 6.76 20.11
C THR A 24 12.02 5.37 19.46
N ILE A 25 11.56 4.31 20.15
CA ILE A 25 11.64 2.92 19.65
C ILE A 25 10.41 2.56 18.80
N THR A 26 9.37 3.38 18.79
CA THR A 26 8.09 3.06 18.12
C THR A 26 7.94 3.59 16.70
N GLN A 27 9.02 4.06 16.05
CA GLN A 27 9.00 4.36 14.61
C GLN A 27 9.80 3.29 13.87
N HIS A 28 9.13 2.16 13.61
CA HIS A 28 9.54 1.31 12.50
C HIS A 28 9.03 2.01 11.24
N ASP A 29 9.85 2.89 10.68
CA ASP A 29 9.62 3.39 9.34
C ASP A 29 9.85 2.20 8.41
N GLU A 30 8.77 1.52 8.03
CA GLU A 30 8.82 0.67 6.84
C GLU A 30 9.06 1.63 5.67
N ASP A 31 10.19 1.52 4.97
CA ASP A 31 10.56 2.29 3.76
C ASP A 31 9.57 2.08 2.57
N GLY A 32 8.37 1.55 2.83
CA GLY A 32 7.34 1.21 1.86
C GLY A 32 6.22 2.24 1.76
N PHE A 33 5.41 2.10 0.71
CA PHE A 33 4.20 2.90 0.54
C PHE A 33 3.20 2.59 1.67
N PRO A 34 2.67 3.59 2.41
CA PRO A 34 1.81 3.33 3.57
C PRO A 34 0.62 2.42 3.25
N GLY A 35 0.42 1.36 4.05
CA GLY A 35 -0.67 0.41 3.85
C GLY A 35 -0.40 -0.68 2.80
N LEU A 36 0.77 -0.66 2.14
CA LEU A 36 1.24 -1.72 1.26
C LEU A 36 1.97 -2.80 2.06
N THR A 37 1.62 -4.06 1.82
CA THR A 37 2.35 -5.23 2.34
C THR A 37 2.74 -6.11 1.17
N ILE A 38 4.04 -6.23 0.92
CA ILE A 38 4.60 -7.09 -0.13
C ILE A 38 4.84 -8.49 0.43
N PHE A 39 4.54 -9.52 -0.36
CA PHE A 39 4.75 -10.92 -0.01
C PHE A 39 6.17 -11.38 -0.33
N GLU A 40 6.64 -12.42 0.36
CA GLU A 40 7.95 -13.04 0.06
C GLU A 40 7.97 -13.68 -1.33
N GLU A 41 6.83 -14.24 -1.76
CA GLU A 41 6.65 -14.85 -3.07
C GLU A 41 5.45 -14.26 -3.80
N ASP A 42 5.57 -14.15 -5.12
CA ASP A 42 4.46 -13.73 -5.96
C ASP A 42 3.29 -14.73 -5.91
N GLY A 43 2.07 -14.21 -5.84
CA GLY A 43 0.84 -14.96 -5.99
C GLY A 43 0.42 -15.21 -7.45
N ALA A 44 -0.85 -15.60 -7.61
CA ALA A 44 -1.44 -15.86 -8.91
C ALA A 44 -1.74 -14.56 -9.70
N CYS A 45 -2.01 -14.71 -11.01
CA CYS A 45 -2.57 -13.63 -11.81
C CYS A 45 -3.98 -13.30 -11.31
N VAL A 46 -4.24 -12.05 -10.93
CA VAL A 46 -5.52 -11.66 -10.30
C VAL A 46 -6.63 -11.34 -11.30
N SER A 47 -6.29 -11.18 -12.57
CA SER A 47 -7.25 -10.88 -13.62
C SER A 47 -7.01 -11.71 -14.86
N SER A 48 -8.11 -12.19 -15.44
CA SER A 48 -8.13 -12.93 -16.70
C SER A 48 -8.06 -12.01 -17.92
N THR A 49 -8.06 -10.69 -17.73
CA THR A 49 -8.19 -9.72 -18.82
C THR A 49 -6.93 -8.90 -19.00
N LYS A 50 -6.76 -8.37 -20.20
CA LYS A 50 -5.57 -7.62 -20.59
C LYS A 50 -5.73 -6.10 -20.50
N GLN A 51 -6.85 -5.61 -19.99
CA GLN A 51 -7.12 -4.17 -19.94
C GLN A 51 -7.29 -3.72 -18.50
N ILE A 52 -6.56 -2.65 -18.17
CA ILE A 52 -6.56 -1.99 -16.88
C ILE A 52 -6.88 -0.52 -17.14
N GLU A 53 -7.78 0.05 -16.35
CA GLU A 53 -8.06 1.48 -16.35
C GLU A 53 -7.70 2.06 -14.98
N ILE A 54 -6.83 3.07 -14.97
CA ILE A 54 -6.44 3.76 -13.74
C ILE A 54 -7.64 4.52 -13.20
N PHE A 55 -8.03 4.20 -11.96
CA PHE A 55 -9.09 4.89 -11.23
C PHE A 55 -8.57 6.11 -10.49
N GLN A 56 -7.46 5.95 -9.78
CA GLN A 56 -6.88 7.02 -8.97
C GLN A 56 -5.38 6.81 -8.79
N THR A 57 -4.60 7.80 -9.17
CA THR A 57 -3.16 7.85 -8.98
C THR A 57 -2.86 8.24 -7.53
N LEU A 58 -2.05 7.44 -6.83
CA LEU A 58 -1.66 7.70 -5.43
C LEU A 58 -0.24 8.26 -5.33
N ALA A 59 0.65 7.78 -6.20
CA ALA A 59 1.98 8.32 -6.46
C ALA A 59 2.30 8.11 -7.94
N HIS A 60 3.41 8.68 -8.43
CA HIS A 60 3.77 8.63 -9.85
C HIS A 60 3.75 7.21 -10.44
N ASN A 61 4.21 6.20 -9.70
CA ASN A 61 4.29 4.80 -10.12
C ASN A 61 3.36 3.85 -9.34
N ILE A 62 2.39 4.41 -8.59
CA ILE A 62 1.46 3.63 -7.76
C ILE A 62 0.05 4.17 -7.95
N ALA A 63 -0.88 3.31 -8.38
CA ALA A 63 -2.25 3.72 -8.64
C ALA A 63 -3.28 2.63 -8.29
N LEU A 64 -4.47 3.05 -7.90
CA LEU A 64 -5.65 2.19 -7.87
C LEU A 64 -6.21 2.08 -9.29
N ALA A 65 -6.52 0.87 -9.72
CA ALA A 65 -6.99 0.61 -11.07
C ALA A 65 -8.06 -0.47 -11.13
N HIS A 66 -8.99 -0.34 -12.07
CA HIS A 66 -9.97 -1.37 -12.39
C HIS A 66 -9.47 -2.25 -13.52
N THR A 67 -9.47 -3.56 -13.30
CA THR A 67 -9.34 -4.53 -14.38
C THR A 67 -10.68 -4.63 -15.12
N LYS A 68 -10.64 -4.71 -16.46
CA LYS A 68 -11.86 -4.71 -17.30
C LYS A 68 -12.17 -6.10 -17.82
N LYS A 69 -13.39 -6.58 -17.65
CA LYS A 69 -13.85 -7.85 -18.23
C LYS A 69 -14.68 -7.61 -19.47
N LYS A 70 -14.29 -8.26 -20.58
CA LYS A 70 -15.08 -8.27 -21.81
C LYS A 70 -16.19 -9.30 -21.69
N LEU A 71 -17.44 -8.85 -21.73
CA LEU A 71 -18.61 -9.73 -21.86
C LEU A 71 -18.82 -10.15 -23.32
N ALA A 72 -19.63 -11.20 -23.51
CA ALA A 72 -19.96 -11.78 -24.81
C ALA A 72 -20.52 -10.79 -25.85
N SER A 73 -21.00 -9.62 -25.41
CA SER A 73 -21.61 -8.56 -26.23
C SER A 73 -20.69 -7.34 -26.47
N SER A 74 -19.36 -7.49 -26.36
CA SER A 74 -18.37 -6.42 -26.54
C SER A 74 -18.49 -5.25 -25.55
N LEU A 75 -19.22 -5.46 -24.45
CA LEU A 75 -19.27 -4.54 -23.31
C LEU A 75 -18.09 -4.85 -22.38
N GLU A 76 -17.39 -3.81 -21.96
CA GLU A 76 -16.32 -3.88 -20.97
C GLU A 76 -16.84 -3.34 -19.64
N VAL A 77 -16.76 -4.15 -18.59
CA VAL A 77 -17.19 -3.79 -17.24
C VAL A 77 -16.04 -3.92 -16.26
N ASP A 78 -16.08 -3.17 -15.16
CA ASP A 78 -15.12 -3.34 -14.07
C ASP A 78 -15.26 -4.73 -13.44
N ASP A 79 -14.14 -5.43 -13.28
CA ASP A 79 -14.07 -6.78 -12.70
C ASP A 79 -13.52 -6.71 -11.28
N LEU A 80 -12.30 -6.19 -11.13
CA LEU A 80 -11.57 -6.15 -9.87
C LEU A 80 -10.79 -4.85 -9.71
N LEU A 81 -10.88 -4.26 -8.51
CA LEU A 81 -10.03 -3.13 -8.10
C LEU A 81 -8.70 -3.68 -7.57
N ILE A 82 -7.60 -3.12 -8.08
CA ILE A 82 -6.22 -3.51 -7.75
C ILE A 82 -5.41 -2.26 -7.42
N LEU A 83 -4.30 -2.43 -6.69
CA LEU A 83 -3.22 -1.46 -6.65
C LEU A 83 -2.15 -1.91 -7.64
N ILE A 84 -1.92 -1.13 -8.71
CA ILE A 84 -0.85 -1.38 -9.65
C ILE A 84 0.43 -0.69 -9.18
N LEU A 85 1.53 -1.44 -9.20
CA LEU A 85 2.87 -1.00 -8.89
C LEU A 85 3.72 -1.12 -10.16
N GLU A 86 4.51 -0.09 -10.45
CA GLU A 86 5.47 -0.13 -11.55
C GLU A 86 6.78 0.56 -11.16
N ASP A 87 7.76 0.55 -12.07
CA ASP A 87 9.08 1.13 -11.81
C ASP A 87 9.02 2.66 -11.60
N GLU A 88 10.08 3.23 -11.02
CA GLU A 88 10.13 4.67 -10.72
C GLU A 88 10.10 5.57 -11.98
N ASN A 89 10.36 5.01 -13.17
CA ASN A 89 10.30 5.75 -14.42
C ASN A 89 8.88 5.78 -15.02
N SER A 90 7.95 5.03 -14.41
CA SER A 90 6.58 4.95 -14.85
C SER A 90 5.73 6.03 -14.20
N HIS A 91 4.84 6.61 -15.00
CA HIS A 91 3.98 7.72 -14.60
C HIS A 91 2.53 7.39 -14.93
N PHE A 92 1.76 7.06 -13.90
CA PHE A 92 0.32 6.88 -14.01
C PHE A 92 -0.40 8.22 -13.97
N TYR A 93 -1.55 8.25 -14.64
CA TYR A 93 -2.53 9.33 -14.54
C TYR A 93 -3.94 8.74 -14.53
N ASP A 94 -4.88 9.48 -13.96
CA ASP A 94 -6.27 9.03 -13.82
C ASP A 94 -6.90 8.78 -15.20
N GLU A 95 -7.74 7.75 -15.29
CA GLU A 95 -8.40 7.28 -16.53
C GLU A 95 -7.44 6.74 -17.61
N GLN A 96 -6.15 6.59 -17.30
CA GLN A 96 -5.21 5.95 -18.22
C GLN A 96 -5.61 4.50 -18.49
N LYS A 97 -5.60 4.11 -19.76
CA LYS A 97 -5.84 2.72 -20.20
C LYS A 97 -4.52 2.03 -20.48
N ILE A 98 -4.28 0.92 -19.79
CA ILE A 98 -3.09 0.09 -19.90
C ILE A 98 -3.49 -1.25 -20.48
N THR A 99 -2.80 -1.67 -21.55
CA THR A 99 -2.94 -3.01 -22.09
C THR A 99 -1.79 -3.88 -21.60
N ILE A 100 -2.11 -4.97 -20.90
CA ILE A 100 -1.12 -5.95 -20.44
C ILE A 100 -0.43 -6.57 -21.67
N PRO A 101 0.91 -6.49 -21.77
CA PRO A 101 1.66 -7.07 -22.86
C PRO A 101 1.41 -8.58 -23.02
N SER A 102 1.53 -9.08 -24.25
CA SER A 102 1.35 -10.51 -24.50
C SER A 102 2.40 -11.34 -23.75
N GLY A 103 1.96 -12.39 -23.05
CA GLY A 103 2.83 -13.25 -22.23
C GLY A 103 3.00 -12.78 -20.79
N LYS A 104 2.51 -11.59 -20.43
CA LYS A 104 2.49 -11.07 -19.06
C LYS A 104 1.10 -11.15 -18.43
N CYS A 105 1.03 -11.02 -17.11
CA CYS A 105 -0.21 -10.82 -16.38
C CYS A 105 -0.05 -9.83 -15.22
N ALA A 106 -1.17 -9.36 -14.67
CA ALA A 106 -1.18 -8.64 -13.40
C ALA A 106 -1.00 -9.66 -12.26
N LYS A 107 0.24 -9.87 -11.84
CA LYS A 107 0.61 -10.87 -10.85
C LYS A 107 0.52 -10.26 -9.45
N GLN A 108 -0.13 -10.94 -8.53
CA GLN A 108 -0.22 -10.47 -7.15
C GLN A 108 1.17 -10.50 -6.51
N VAL A 109 1.61 -9.37 -5.96
CA VAL A 109 2.86 -9.27 -5.20
C VAL A 109 2.60 -8.89 -3.74
N GLY A 110 1.36 -8.57 -3.39
CA GLY A 110 1.01 -8.17 -2.04
C GLY A 110 -0.46 -7.78 -1.87
N ILE A 111 -0.71 -6.99 -0.84
CA ILE A 111 -2.00 -6.36 -0.56
C ILE A 111 -1.82 -4.89 -0.22
N TYR A 112 -2.83 -4.09 -0.51
CA TYR A 112 -2.90 -2.69 -0.13
C TYR A 112 -4.18 -2.43 0.67
N GLN A 113 -4.00 -1.92 1.89
CA GLN A 113 -5.08 -1.55 2.79
C GLN A 113 -5.17 -0.03 2.93
N TYR A 114 -6.36 0.53 2.73
CA TYR A 114 -6.59 1.97 2.81
C TYR A 114 -7.96 2.32 3.38
N HIS A 115 -8.05 3.53 3.92
CA HIS A 115 -9.31 4.12 4.32
C HIS A 115 -9.96 4.84 3.14
N THR A 116 -11.23 4.53 2.89
CA THR A 116 -12.06 5.29 1.96
C THR A 116 -12.45 6.64 2.56
N LYS A 117 -12.94 7.56 1.74
CA LYS A 117 -13.47 8.86 2.19
C LYS A 117 -14.59 8.73 3.24
N ASN A 118 -15.31 7.60 3.25
CA ASN A 118 -16.39 7.34 4.18
C ASN A 118 -15.91 6.73 5.51
N GLY A 119 -14.60 6.50 5.68
CA GLY A 119 -13.99 5.90 6.86
C GLY A 119 -13.85 4.38 6.79
N ASP A 120 -14.52 3.71 5.84
CA ASP A 120 -14.42 2.26 5.67
C ASP A 120 -13.01 1.84 5.27
N ILE A 121 -12.51 0.76 5.89
CA ILE A 121 -11.25 0.13 5.51
C ILE A 121 -11.51 -0.83 4.34
N LYS A 122 -10.74 -0.68 3.27
CA LYS A 122 -10.72 -1.61 2.14
C LYS A 122 -9.35 -2.21 1.95
N THR A 123 -9.32 -3.45 1.49
CA THR A 123 -8.10 -4.16 1.10
C THR A 123 -8.23 -4.60 -0.35
N VAL A 124 -7.21 -4.34 -1.18
CA VAL A 124 -7.13 -4.76 -2.58
C VAL A 124 -5.81 -5.48 -2.85
N PRO A 125 -5.72 -6.34 -3.88
CA PRO A 125 -4.46 -6.93 -4.28
C PRO A 125 -3.49 -5.86 -4.79
N ALA A 126 -2.23 -5.93 -4.36
CA ALA A 126 -1.14 -5.19 -4.99
C ALA A 126 -0.52 -6.05 -6.10
N VAL A 127 -0.29 -5.47 -7.28
CA VAL A 127 0.10 -6.21 -8.48
C VAL A 127 1.21 -5.51 -9.25
N GLU A 128 2.01 -6.33 -9.94
CA GLU A 128 2.97 -5.91 -10.97
C GLU A 128 2.65 -6.59 -12.29
N ILE A 129 2.97 -5.93 -13.42
CA ILE A 129 2.79 -6.52 -14.76
C ILE A 129 4.08 -7.24 -15.18
N LYS A 130 4.10 -8.57 -15.03
CA LYS A 130 5.25 -9.42 -15.36
C LYS A 130 4.88 -10.74 -16.02
#